data_AF-A0A0D2HVR2-F1
#
_entry.id   AF-A0A0D2HVR2-F1
#
_cell.length_a   1.000
_cell.length_b   1.000
_cell.length_c   1.000
_cell.angle_alpha   90.00
_cell.angle_beta   90.00
_cell.angle_gamma   90.00
#
_symmetry.space_group_name_H-M   'P 1'
#
loop_
_entity.id
_entity.type
_entity.pdbx_description
1 polymer ?
#
loop_
_entity_poly.entity_id
_entity_poly.type
_entity_poly.pdbx_seq_one_letter_code
_entity_poly.pdbx_strand_id
1 'polypeptide(L)'
;MEVSSTQASDYVYNVSRGRMAVGAGEKGSAQGVMTQDTVQISDEARALIQKSHEEAMTRAESDPQEEEETILPVEAYSLPGWYADLCSELNMVDTQIGGYYSETRQAAYDALSNQGKKDLAEYNSTLHKYFSQELKNHGIKDASDYYREIVQNQNGVSDQMEQAVKQRLADNPRAMKLMAYFGLSLEA
;
A
#
# COMPACT_ATOMS: atom_id res chain seq x y z
N MET A 1 9.51 -19.24 43.75
CA MET A 1 9.83 -17.84 44.08
C MET A 1 10.87 -17.43 43.05
N GLU A 2 10.67 -16.53 42.09
CA GLU A 2 9.65 -15.51 41.83
C GLU A 2 9.51 -15.35 40.31
N VAL A 3 8.29 -15.02 39.87
CA VAL A 3 7.92 -14.53 38.53
C VAL A 3 7.88 -13.01 38.58
N SER A 4 8.44 -12.32 37.59
CA SER A 4 8.11 -10.93 37.19
C SER A 4 9.13 -10.43 36.16
N SER A 5 8.83 -9.60 35.17
CA SER A 5 7.58 -9.04 34.65
C SER A 5 7.96 -8.29 33.36
N THR A 6 7.20 -8.51 32.29
CA THR A 6 7.20 -7.73 31.04
C THR A 6 6.85 -6.27 31.31
N GLN A 7 7.64 -5.36 30.75
CA GLN A 7 7.35 -3.92 30.74
C GLN A 7 6.81 -3.56 29.34
N ALA A 8 5.49 -3.44 29.24
CA ALA A 8 4.82 -2.84 28.10
C ALA A 8 4.79 -1.32 28.29
N SER A 9 5.22 -0.57 27.28
CA SER A 9 5.11 0.89 27.24
C SER A 9 3.95 1.27 26.34
N ASP A 10 2.86 1.71 26.95
CA ASP A 10 1.70 2.30 26.30
C ASP A 10 2.05 3.68 25.72
N TYR A 11 1.88 3.84 24.40
CA TYR A 11 1.85 5.16 23.77
C TYR A 11 0.40 5.63 23.66
N VAL A 12 0.01 6.52 24.56
CA VAL A 12 -1.28 7.24 24.52
C VAL A 12 -1.11 8.53 23.71
N TYR A 13 -1.74 8.59 22.53
CA TYR A 13 -1.89 9.83 21.77
C TYR A 13 -3.04 10.67 22.36
N ASN A 14 -2.71 11.80 22.99
CA ASN A 14 -3.67 12.82 23.39
C ASN A 14 -3.97 13.74 22.21
N VAL A 15 -5.21 13.71 21.70
CA VAL A 15 -5.74 14.67 20.72
C VAL A 15 -6.52 15.76 21.47
N SER A 16 -5.93 16.95 21.55
CA SER A 16 -6.56 18.15 22.12
C SER A 16 -7.66 18.67 21.18
N ARG A 17 -8.92 18.53 21.58
CA ARG A 17 -10.07 19.22 20.95
C ARG A 17 -10.21 20.63 21.53
N GLY A 18 -9.98 21.64 20.68
CA GLY A 18 -10.31 23.03 20.99
C GLY A 18 -11.83 23.24 21.04
N ARG A 19 -12.33 23.73 22.17
CA ARG A 19 -13.74 24.04 22.42
C ARG A 19 -13.92 25.55 22.22
N MET A 20 -14.64 25.96 21.19
CA MET A 20 -15.05 27.36 20.99
C MET A 20 -16.17 27.70 21.98
N ALA A 21 -15.95 28.78 22.74
CA ALA A 21 -16.93 29.35 23.65
C ALA A 21 -17.90 30.26 22.89
N VAL A 22 -19.20 30.02 23.06
CA VAL A 22 -20.29 30.87 22.58
C VAL A 22 -20.65 31.83 23.71
N GLY A 23 -20.48 33.13 23.46
CA GLY A 23 -20.95 34.21 24.34
C GLY A 23 -22.24 34.82 23.79
N ALA A 24 -23.21 35.07 24.67
CA ALA A 24 -24.53 35.64 24.37
C ALA A 24 -24.72 37.02 25.02
N GLY A 25 -25.56 37.87 24.39
CA GLY A 25 -26.14 39.12 24.91
C GLY A 25 -25.36 40.40 24.56
N GLU A 26 -25.91 41.57 24.24
CA GLU A 26 -27.27 42.13 24.26
C GLU A 26 -27.31 43.41 23.36
N LYS A 27 -28.51 43.69 22.79
CA LYS A 27 -29.16 44.99 22.45
C LYS A 27 -28.34 46.20 21.92
N GLY A 28 -28.82 46.76 20.80
CA GLY A 28 -28.55 48.15 20.42
C GLY A 28 -29.05 48.52 19.02
N SER A 29 -30.14 49.27 18.95
CA SER A 29 -30.74 49.87 17.76
C SER A 29 -29.93 51.04 17.18
N ALA A 30 -29.67 51.04 15.87
CA ALA A 30 -29.43 52.26 15.07
C ALA A 30 -29.59 51.99 13.57
N GLN A 31 -30.44 52.79 12.92
CA GLN A 31 -30.51 52.94 11.46
C GLN A 31 -29.14 53.36 10.91
N GLY A 32 -28.58 52.55 10.01
CA GLY A 32 -27.32 52.81 9.32
C GLY A 32 -27.52 52.70 7.81
N VAL A 33 -27.31 53.81 7.13
CA VAL A 33 -27.30 53.98 5.66
C VAL A 33 -26.37 52.95 5.02
N MET A 34 -26.87 52.15 4.07
CA MET A 34 -26.02 51.28 3.24
C MET A 34 -25.18 52.13 2.30
N THR A 35 -23.96 52.49 2.72
CA THR A 35 -22.91 52.89 1.80
C THR A 35 -22.39 51.64 1.12
N GLN A 36 -22.65 51.49 -0.18
CA GLN A 36 -21.97 50.49 -1.00
C GLN A 36 -20.50 50.87 -1.06
N ASP A 37 -19.68 50.07 -0.38
CA ASP A 37 -18.23 50.22 -0.33
C ASP A 37 -17.65 49.65 -1.64
N THR A 38 -17.33 50.53 -2.59
CA THR A 38 -16.77 50.14 -3.89
C THR A 38 -15.25 50.11 -3.79
N VAL A 39 -14.69 48.91 -3.65
CA VAL A 39 -13.24 48.70 -3.68
C VAL A 39 -12.76 48.84 -5.14
N GLN A 40 -12.01 49.90 -5.43
CA GLN A 40 -11.36 50.06 -6.73
C GLN A 40 -9.98 49.38 -6.70
N ILE A 41 -9.78 48.40 -7.57
CA ILE A 41 -8.48 47.76 -7.79
C ILE A 41 -7.59 48.78 -8.52
N SER A 42 -6.44 49.12 -7.93
CA SER A 42 -5.48 50.03 -8.54
C SER A 42 -4.95 49.49 -9.87
N ASP A 43 -4.57 50.40 -10.77
CA ASP A 43 -4.04 50.03 -12.09
C ASP A 43 -2.75 49.19 -11.99
N GLU A 44 -1.95 49.41 -10.94
CA GLU A 44 -0.77 48.58 -10.64
C GLU A 44 -1.14 47.14 -10.26
N ALA A 45 -2.22 46.93 -9.50
CA ALA A 45 -2.69 45.60 -9.16
C ALA A 45 -3.24 44.86 -10.39
N ARG A 46 -3.87 45.58 -11.32
CA ARG A 46 -4.31 45.01 -12.62
C ARG A 46 -3.13 44.57 -13.47
N ALA A 47 -2.07 45.39 -13.54
CA ALA A 47 -0.86 45.04 -14.29
C ALA A 47 -0.14 43.81 -13.71
N LEU A 48 -0.10 43.67 -12.37
CA LEU A 48 0.46 42.48 -11.72
C LEU A 48 -0.35 41.20 -11.99
N ILE A 49 -1.68 41.30 -12.03
CA ILE A 49 -2.55 40.16 -12.37
C ILE A 49 -2.37 39.76 -13.84
N GLN A 50 -2.21 40.74 -14.73
CA GLN A 50 -2.00 40.46 -16.16
C GLN A 50 -0.63 39.82 -16.41
N LYS A 51 0.41 40.31 -15.74
CA LYS A 51 1.75 39.74 -15.83
C LYS A 51 1.83 38.32 -15.25
N SER A 52 1.16 38.06 -14.12
CA SER A 52 1.10 36.70 -13.57
C SER A 52 0.30 35.75 -14.46
N HIS A 53 -0.68 36.24 -15.20
CA HIS A 53 -1.43 35.44 -16.17
C HIS A 53 -0.58 35.09 -17.41
N GLU A 54 0.22 36.03 -17.93
CA GLU A 54 1.16 35.78 -19.03
C GLU A 54 2.30 34.83 -18.63
N GLU A 55 2.81 34.95 -17.40
CA GLU A 55 3.81 34.02 -16.83
C GLU A 55 3.22 32.62 -16.54
N ALA A 56 1.92 32.52 -16.24
CA ALA A 56 1.23 31.24 -16.10
C ALA A 56 0.96 30.57 -17.45
N MET A 57 0.63 31.34 -18.50
CA MET A 57 0.40 30.81 -19.85
C MET A 57 1.69 30.32 -20.51
N THR A 58 2.83 30.98 -20.27
CA THR A 58 4.14 30.53 -20.79
C THR A 58 4.71 29.32 -20.06
N ARG A 59 4.21 29.00 -18.86
CA ARG A 59 4.59 27.78 -18.11
C ARG A 59 3.77 26.54 -18.52
N ALA A 60 2.60 26.73 -19.14
CA ALA A 60 1.70 25.65 -19.56
C ALA A 60 2.16 24.91 -20.84
N GLU A 61 3.13 25.44 -21.60
CA GLU A 61 3.69 24.77 -22.80
C GLU A 61 4.92 23.89 -22.50
N SER A 62 5.26 23.72 -21.23
CA SER A 62 6.36 22.84 -20.78
C SER A 62 5.88 21.87 -19.71
N ASP A 63 4.71 21.27 -19.94
CA ASP A 63 4.24 20.17 -19.13
C ASP A 63 4.83 18.85 -19.68
N PRO A 64 5.60 18.08 -18.89
CA PRO A 64 5.86 16.70 -19.23
C PRO A 64 4.51 16.00 -19.31
N GLN A 65 4.27 15.27 -20.42
CA GLN A 65 3.07 14.45 -20.61
C GLN A 65 2.64 13.82 -19.28
N GLU A 66 1.51 14.26 -18.74
CA GLU A 66 0.81 13.50 -17.70
C GLU A 66 0.62 12.10 -18.30
N GLU A 67 1.34 11.12 -17.75
CA GLU A 67 1.11 9.72 -18.05
C GLU A 67 -0.37 9.48 -17.73
N GLU A 68 -1.20 9.28 -18.77
CA GLU A 68 -2.56 8.82 -18.59
C GLU A 68 -2.48 7.60 -17.66
N GLU A 69 -2.93 7.77 -16.41
CA GLU A 69 -3.05 6.67 -15.45
C GLU A 69 -3.96 5.65 -16.10
N THR A 70 -3.35 4.66 -16.75
CA THR A 70 -4.07 3.60 -17.43
C THR A 70 -4.67 2.76 -16.33
N ILE A 71 -5.92 3.02 -15.99
CA ILE A 71 -6.61 2.33 -14.90
C ILE A 71 -6.75 0.86 -15.31
N LEU A 72 -5.86 0.02 -14.79
CA LEU A 72 -5.89 -1.42 -14.99
C LEU A 72 -7.04 -2.02 -14.17
N PRO A 73 -7.67 -3.10 -14.67
CA PRO A 73 -8.70 -3.81 -13.92
C PRO A 73 -8.09 -4.44 -12.65
N VAL A 74 -8.92 -4.76 -11.65
CA VAL A 74 -8.45 -5.24 -10.34
C VAL A 74 -7.64 -6.54 -10.47
N GLU A 75 -7.95 -7.37 -11.47
CA GLU A 75 -7.26 -8.61 -11.78
C GLU A 75 -5.79 -8.38 -12.18
N ALA A 76 -5.42 -7.19 -12.66
CA ALA A 76 -4.03 -6.83 -12.98
C ALA A 76 -3.11 -6.82 -11.75
N TYR A 77 -3.67 -6.75 -10.55
CA TYR A 77 -2.94 -6.78 -9.28
C TYR A 77 -3.02 -8.13 -8.59
N SER A 78 -3.69 -9.12 -9.21
CA SER A 78 -3.76 -10.47 -8.68
C SER A 78 -2.43 -11.19 -8.85
N LEU A 79 -2.04 -11.98 -7.86
CA LEU A 79 -0.90 -12.89 -7.96
C LEU A 79 -1.33 -14.18 -8.66
N PRO A 80 -0.40 -14.88 -9.34
CA PRO A 80 -0.73 -16.17 -9.96
C PRO A 80 -1.09 -17.18 -8.88
N GLY A 81 -2.01 -18.11 -9.18
CA GLY A 81 -2.46 -19.12 -8.22
C GLY A 81 -1.30 -19.91 -7.59
N TRP A 82 -0.36 -20.37 -8.41
CA TRP A 82 0.82 -21.11 -7.94
C TRP A 82 1.70 -20.31 -6.97
N TYR A 83 1.71 -18.98 -7.05
CA TYR A 83 2.47 -18.14 -6.12
C TYR A 83 1.79 -18.13 -4.74
N ALA A 84 0.46 -18.14 -4.71
CA ALA A 84 -0.30 -18.24 -3.47
C ALA A 84 -0.06 -19.59 -2.79
N ASP A 85 0.07 -20.69 -3.54
CA ASP A 85 0.37 -22.03 -3.02
C ASP A 85 1.75 -22.10 -2.33
N LEU A 86 2.68 -21.25 -2.75
CA LEU A 86 4.01 -21.13 -2.13
C LEU A 86 4.04 -20.16 -0.95
N CYS A 87 2.98 -19.38 -0.71
CA CYS A 87 2.89 -18.50 0.44
C CYS A 87 2.50 -19.28 1.70
N SER A 88 3.11 -18.96 2.84
CA SER A 88 2.58 -19.46 4.12
C SER A 88 1.17 -18.93 4.36
N GLU A 89 0.27 -19.79 4.81
CA GLU A 89 -1.09 -19.40 5.25
C GLU A 89 -1.06 -18.30 6.31
N LEU A 90 0.01 -18.22 7.10
CA LEU A 90 0.20 -17.19 8.12
C LEU A 90 0.32 -15.77 7.55
N ASN A 91 0.55 -15.62 6.25
CA ASN A 91 0.57 -14.32 5.56
C ASN A 91 -0.78 -13.98 4.92
N MET A 92 -1.75 -14.90 4.93
CA MET A 92 -3.03 -14.71 4.26
C MET A 92 -4.04 -14.07 5.20
N VAL A 93 -4.88 -13.21 4.64
CA VAL A 93 -6.02 -12.65 5.36
C VAL A 93 -7.05 -13.75 5.61
N ASP A 94 -7.62 -13.78 6.81
CA ASP A 94 -8.74 -14.67 7.12
C ASP A 94 -9.98 -14.31 6.28
N THR A 95 -10.62 -15.32 5.70
CA THR A 95 -11.81 -15.12 4.85
C THR A 95 -13.11 -15.12 5.66
N GLN A 96 -13.06 -15.54 6.92
CA GLN A 96 -14.21 -15.61 7.81
C GLN A 96 -14.36 -14.32 8.61
N ILE A 97 -15.50 -13.64 8.45
CA ILE A 97 -15.86 -12.48 9.26
C ILE A 97 -16.58 -12.96 10.53
N GLY A 98 -16.20 -12.43 11.69
CA GLY A 98 -16.88 -12.66 12.97
C GLY A 98 -16.49 -13.94 13.72
N GLY A 99 -15.40 -14.60 13.34
CA GLY A 99 -14.82 -15.73 14.08
C GLY A 99 -14.10 -15.32 15.37
N TYR A 100 -13.72 -16.30 16.19
CA TYR A 100 -12.91 -16.07 17.38
C TYR A 100 -11.46 -15.77 16.99
N TYR A 101 -10.84 -14.77 17.62
CA TYR A 101 -9.43 -14.42 17.34
C TYR A 101 -8.49 -15.62 17.46
N SER A 102 -8.67 -16.50 18.45
CA SER A 102 -7.84 -17.69 18.64
C SER A 102 -7.83 -18.67 17.46
N GLU A 103 -8.79 -18.57 16.56
CA GLU A 103 -8.93 -19.41 15.35
C GLU A 103 -8.39 -18.70 14.09
N THR A 104 -7.96 -17.45 14.22
CA THR A 104 -7.45 -16.64 13.09
C THR A 104 -6.01 -16.99 12.75
N ARG A 105 -5.65 -16.84 11.47
CA ARG A 105 -4.25 -16.90 11.02
C ARG A 105 -3.37 -15.86 11.71
N GLN A 106 -3.94 -14.71 12.05
CA GLN A 106 -3.25 -13.67 12.81
C GLN A 106 -2.82 -14.18 14.20
N ALA A 107 -3.70 -14.87 14.93
CA ALA A 107 -3.34 -15.45 16.22
C ALA A 107 -2.25 -16.53 16.09
N ALA A 108 -2.31 -17.35 15.04
CA ALA A 108 -1.28 -18.34 14.75
C ALA A 108 0.08 -17.67 14.43
N TYR A 109 0.09 -16.58 13.67
CA TYR A 109 1.29 -15.76 13.45
C TYR A 109 1.80 -15.15 14.75
N ASP A 110 0.91 -14.61 15.59
CA ASP A 110 1.30 -13.97 16.85
C ASP A 110 1.90 -14.95 17.86
N ALA A 111 1.44 -16.21 17.83
CA ALA A 111 1.99 -17.31 18.61
C ALA A 111 3.38 -17.78 18.17
N LEU A 112 3.87 -17.37 16.98
CA LEU A 112 5.24 -17.66 16.57
C LEU A 112 6.26 -17.01 17.51
N SER A 113 7.35 -17.73 17.76
CA SER A 113 8.52 -17.15 18.41
C SER A 113 9.11 -16.01 17.56
N ASN A 114 9.91 -15.12 18.18
CA ASN A 114 10.63 -14.08 17.45
C ASN A 114 11.51 -14.65 16.32
N GLN A 115 12.08 -15.84 16.52
CA GLN A 115 12.84 -16.51 15.48
C GLN A 115 11.92 -17.02 14.36
N GLY A 116 10.77 -17.61 14.70
CA GLY A 116 9.78 -18.05 13.72
C GLY A 116 9.26 -16.92 12.83
N LYS A 117 9.01 -15.73 13.40
CA LYS A 117 8.62 -14.53 12.64
C LYS A 117 9.71 -14.07 11.67
N LYS A 118 10.98 -14.10 12.11
CA LYS A 118 12.13 -13.78 11.24
C LYS A 118 12.30 -14.80 10.13
N ASP A 119 12.19 -16.08 10.45
CA ASP A 119 12.27 -17.19 9.52
C ASP A 119 11.16 -17.11 8.44
N LEU A 120 9.94 -16.75 8.84
CA LEU A 120 8.83 -16.52 7.91
C LEU A 120 9.11 -15.33 6.98
N ALA A 121 9.56 -14.21 7.54
CA ALA A 121 9.92 -13.02 6.76
C ALA A 121 11.07 -13.31 5.78
N GLU A 122 12.08 -14.07 6.19
CA GLU A 122 13.20 -14.50 5.35
C GLU A 122 12.72 -15.36 4.18
N TYR A 123 11.84 -16.33 4.45
CA TYR A 123 11.25 -17.16 3.40
C TYR A 123 10.45 -16.32 2.40
N ASN A 124 9.52 -15.50 2.88
CA ASN A 124 8.70 -14.64 2.01
C ASN A 124 9.55 -13.68 1.16
N SER A 125 10.59 -13.09 1.76
CA SER A 125 11.51 -12.22 1.03
C SER A 125 12.26 -12.99 -0.05
N THR A 126 12.66 -14.23 0.22
CA THR A 126 13.32 -15.11 -0.75
C THR A 126 12.39 -15.48 -1.91
N LEU A 127 11.15 -15.89 -1.61
CA LEU A 127 10.13 -16.21 -2.62
C LEU A 127 9.85 -14.99 -3.51
N HIS A 128 9.57 -13.83 -2.92
CA HIS A 128 9.30 -12.60 -3.66
C HIS A 128 10.51 -12.16 -4.50
N LYS A 129 11.73 -12.32 -3.98
CA LYS A 129 12.96 -12.05 -4.74
C LYS A 129 13.06 -12.95 -5.97
N TYR A 130 12.81 -14.25 -5.87
CA TYR A 130 12.87 -15.14 -7.02
C TYR A 130 11.78 -14.82 -8.05
N PHE A 131 10.55 -14.58 -7.59
CA PHE A 131 9.45 -14.19 -8.48
C PHE A 131 9.72 -12.88 -9.22
N SER A 132 10.14 -11.83 -8.51
CA SER A 132 10.47 -10.53 -9.13
C SER A 132 11.67 -10.60 -10.07
N GLN A 133 12.62 -11.50 -9.82
CA GLN A 133 13.71 -11.76 -10.76
C GLN A 133 13.22 -12.46 -12.03
N GLU A 134 12.30 -13.42 -11.92
CA GLU A 134 11.75 -14.08 -13.11
C GLU A 134 10.86 -13.14 -13.94
N LEU A 135 10.06 -12.27 -13.31
CA LEU A 135 9.34 -11.21 -14.03
C LEU A 135 10.30 -10.38 -14.91
N LYS A 136 11.43 -9.96 -14.34
CA LYS A 136 12.46 -9.20 -15.07
C LYS A 136 13.12 -10.01 -16.17
N ASN A 137 13.40 -11.29 -15.94
CA ASN A 137 14.01 -12.20 -16.92
C ASN A 137 13.12 -12.38 -18.16
N HIS A 138 11.80 -12.42 -17.96
CA HIS A 138 10.81 -12.50 -19.04
C HIS A 138 10.47 -11.13 -19.64
N GLY A 139 11.15 -10.07 -19.23
CA GLY A 139 10.97 -8.73 -19.79
C GLY A 139 9.69 -8.02 -19.33
N ILE A 140 9.02 -8.51 -18.28
CA ILE A 140 7.84 -7.88 -17.68
C ILE A 140 8.32 -6.71 -16.82
N LYS A 141 8.02 -5.48 -17.25
CA LYS A 141 8.54 -4.26 -16.62
C LYS A 141 7.54 -3.56 -15.73
N ASP A 142 6.26 -3.65 -16.05
CA ASP A 142 5.18 -2.95 -15.39
C ASP A 142 3.94 -3.83 -15.19
N ALA A 143 2.92 -3.26 -14.55
CA ALA A 143 1.68 -3.94 -14.26
C ALA A 143 0.86 -4.28 -15.53
N SER A 144 1.00 -3.50 -16.61
CA SER A 144 0.31 -3.75 -17.88
C SER A 144 0.90 -4.97 -18.60
N ASP A 145 2.23 -5.06 -18.65
CA ASP A 145 2.95 -6.23 -19.12
C ASP A 145 2.59 -7.46 -18.29
N TYR A 146 2.58 -7.33 -16.96
CA TYR A 146 2.23 -8.43 -16.07
C TYR A 146 0.81 -8.94 -16.34
N TYR A 147 -0.16 -8.03 -16.39
CA TYR A 147 -1.55 -8.38 -16.64
C TYR A 147 -1.71 -9.09 -17.98
N ARG A 148 -1.06 -8.58 -19.03
CA ARG A 148 -1.11 -9.19 -20.36
C ARG A 148 -0.45 -10.57 -20.39
N GLU A 149 0.77 -10.71 -19.87
CA GLU A 149 1.58 -11.92 -20.04
C GLU A 149 1.30 -13.04 -19.02
N ILE A 150 0.83 -12.70 -17.82
CA ILE A 150 0.64 -13.65 -16.72
C ILE A 150 -0.82 -13.89 -16.42
N VAL A 151 -1.65 -12.84 -16.41
CA VAL A 151 -3.07 -12.94 -16.03
C VAL A 151 -3.96 -13.27 -17.24
N GLN A 152 -3.73 -12.60 -18.38
CA GLN A 152 -4.55 -12.79 -19.60
C GLN A 152 -3.99 -13.88 -20.52
N ASN A 153 -2.69 -13.86 -20.80
CA ASN A 153 -2.07 -14.83 -21.71
C ASN A 153 -1.70 -16.11 -20.98
N GLN A 154 -2.32 -17.21 -21.39
CA GLN A 154 -1.89 -18.57 -21.03
C GLN A 154 -0.75 -19.07 -21.92
N ASN A 155 0.16 -18.18 -22.35
CA ASN A 155 1.25 -18.52 -23.28
C ASN A 155 2.35 -19.37 -22.63
N GLY A 156 2.08 -20.02 -21.48
CA GLY A 156 3.03 -20.82 -20.73
C GLY A 156 4.10 -20.01 -19.98
N VAL A 157 4.10 -18.67 -20.07
CA VAL A 157 5.06 -17.81 -19.34
C VAL A 157 4.87 -17.98 -17.83
N SER A 158 3.62 -18.00 -17.36
CA SER A 158 3.31 -18.26 -15.95
C SER A 158 3.86 -19.61 -15.48
N ASP A 159 3.70 -20.68 -16.27
CA ASP A 159 4.18 -22.02 -15.94
C ASP A 159 5.72 -22.11 -15.96
N GLN A 160 6.37 -21.46 -16.92
CA GLN A 160 7.83 -21.37 -16.99
C GLN A 160 8.38 -20.63 -15.77
N MET A 161 7.74 -19.53 -15.38
CA MET A 161 8.09 -18.79 -14.18
C MET A 161 7.88 -19.63 -12.92
N GLU A 162 6.77 -20.35 -12.80
CA GLU A 162 6.49 -21.26 -11.69
C GLU A 162 7.62 -22.29 -11.55
N GLN A 163 7.97 -22.98 -12.64
CA GLN A 163 9.03 -23.98 -12.65
C GLN A 163 10.39 -23.38 -12.27
N ALA A 164 10.72 -22.20 -12.80
CA ALA A 164 11.97 -21.52 -12.50
C ALA A 164 12.05 -21.10 -11.02
N VAL A 165 10.96 -20.57 -10.46
CA VAL A 165 10.89 -20.21 -9.03
C VAL A 165 10.99 -21.46 -8.15
N LYS A 166 10.25 -22.52 -8.47
CA LYS A 166 10.29 -23.80 -7.74
C LYS A 166 11.70 -24.41 -7.77
N GLN A 167 12.37 -24.39 -8.91
CA GLN A 167 13.75 -24.87 -9.04
C GLN A 167 14.72 -24.06 -8.17
N ARG A 168 14.63 -22.72 -8.19
CA ARG A 168 15.48 -21.87 -7.33
C ARG A 168 15.23 -22.08 -5.85
N LEU A 169 13.99 -22.35 -5.44
CA LEU A 169 13.66 -22.71 -4.07
C LEU A 169 14.27 -24.07 -3.69
N ALA A 170 14.15 -25.08 -4.58
CA ALA A 170 14.74 -26.40 -4.38
C ALA A 170 16.27 -26.35 -4.24
N ASP A 171 16.93 -25.50 -5.02
CA ASP A 171 18.38 -25.30 -4.99
C ASP A 171 18.86 -24.46 -3.79
N ASN A 172 17.95 -23.90 -2.99
CA ASN A 172 18.26 -23.12 -1.80
C ASN A 172 18.01 -23.95 -0.52
N PRO A 173 19.07 -24.49 0.14
CA PRO A 173 18.91 -25.33 1.32
C PRO A 173 18.22 -24.64 2.50
N ARG A 174 18.35 -23.31 2.61
CA ARG A 174 17.71 -22.53 3.66
C ARG A 174 16.22 -22.37 3.37
N ALA A 175 15.85 -22.04 2.12
CA ALA A 175 14.46 -21.96 1.71
C ALA A 175 13.73 -23.29 1.92
N MET A 176 14.32 -24.41 1.51
CA MET A 176 13.74 -25.75 1.71
C MET A 176 13.50 -26.09 3.18
N LYS A 177 14.44 -25.73 4.08
CA LYS A 177 14.25 -25.90 5.53
C LYS A 177 13.08 -25.07 6.05
N LEU A 178 12.96 -23.82 5.59
CA LEU A 178 11.88 -22.93 5.99
C LEU A 178 10.53 -23.40 5.44
N MET A 179 10.47 -23.85 4.19
CA MET A 179 9.26 -24.46 3.61
C MET A 179 8.78 -25.64 4.44
N ALA A 180 9.67 -26.58 4.74
CA ALA A 180 9.33 -27.74 5.58
C ALA A 180 8.86 -27.32 6.99
N TYR A 181 9.49 -26.30 7.59
CA TYR A 181 9.10 -25.77 8.89
C TYR A 181 7.69 -25.16 8.89
N PHE A 182 7.28 -24.50 7.80
CA PHE A 182 5.95 -23.91 7.65
C PHE A 182 4.93 -24.85 6.99
N GLY A 183 5.27 -26.12 6.73
CA GLY A 183 4.37 -27.09 6.11
C GLY A 183 4.08 -26.84 4.62
N LEU A 184 4.97 -26.14 3.93
CA LEU A 184 4.86 -25.82 2.50
C LEU A 184 5.52 -26.92 1.63
N SER A 185 4.95 -27.14 0.45
CA SER A 185 5.43 -28.13 -0.54
C SER A 185 5.65 -27.46 -1.90
N LEU A 186 6.60 -27.99 -2.69
CA LEU A 186 6.79 -27.60 -4.10
C LEU A 186 5.82 -28.33 -5.03
N GLU A 187 5.26 -29.45 -4.58
CA GLU A 187 4.19 -30.20 -5.24
C GLU A 187 2.87 -29.79 -4.59
N ALA A 188 2.05 -29.05 -5.33
CA ALA A 188 0.66 -28.75 -5.01
C ALA A 188 -0.24 -29.76 -5.73
#